data_AF-A0A7X9BHN8-F1
#
_entry.id   AF-A0A7X9BHN8-F1
#
_cell.length_a   1.000
_cell.length_b   1.000
_cell.length_c   1.000
_cell.angle_alpha   90.00
_cell.angle_beta   90.00
_cell.angle_gamma   90.00
#
_symmetry.space_group_name_H-M   'P 1'
#
loop_
_entity.id
_entity.type
_entity.pdbx_description
1 polymer ?
#
loop_
_entity_poly.entity_id
_entity_poly.type
_entity_poly.pdbx_seq_one_letter_code
_entity_poly.pdbx_strand_id
1 'polypeptide(L)' 'HAIEVASNASIVAAVAAGVGCSIVSRAACPSGVPVHDLGPEFVRRFYALIPRSGLTRDQRALADAVIAALRDVRLR' A
#
# COMPACT_ATOMS: atom_id res chain seq x y z
N HIS A 1 -15.65 -9.23 -16.86
CA HIS A 1 -16.44 -8.37 -15.96
C HIS A 1 -15.51 -7.75 -14.94
N ALA A 2 -15.71 -6.49 -14.56
CA ALA A 2 -14.94 -5.79 -13.53
C ALA A 2 -15.83 -5.50 -12.33
N ILE A 3 -15.26 -5.56 -11.12
CA ILE A 3 -15.94 -5.20 -9.87
C ILE A 3 -15.27 -3.92 -9.37
N GLU A 4 -16.06 -2.87 -9.22
CA GLU A 4 -15.60 -1.61 -8.65
C GLU A 4 -15.97 -1.54 -7.17
N VAL A 5 -15.01 -1.13 -6.34
CA VAL A 5 -15.20 -0.98 -4.89
C VAL A 5 -14.60 0.33 -4.43
N ALA A 6 -15.16 0.90 -3.37
CA ALA A 6 -14.83 2.25 -2.90
C ALA A 6 -13.58 2.31 -2.00
N SER A 7 -13.00 1.17 -1.59
CA SER A 7 -11.89 1.16 -0.64
C SER A 7 -11.01 -0.08 -0.73
N ASN A 8 -9.76 0.05 -0.26
CA ASN A 8 -8.84 -1.08 -0.12
C ASN A 8 -9.38 -2.17 0.83
N ALA A 9 -10.10 -1.78 1.89
CA ALA A 9 -10.70 -2.74 2.81
C ALA A 9 -11.75 -3.61 2.11
N SER A 10 -12.55 -2.99 1.23
CA SER A 10 -13.51 -3.71 0.40
C SER A 10 -12.84 -4.64 -0.60
N ILE A 11 -11.70 -4.24 -1.19
CA ILE A 11 -10.87 -5.14 -2.03
C ILE A 11 -10.45 -6.36 -1.21
N VAL A 12 -9.81 -6.15 -0.06
CA VAL A 12 -9.30 -7.24 0.80
C VAL A 12 -10.42 -8.19 1.22
N ALA A 13 -11.58 -7.67 1.62
CA ALA A 13 -12.73 -8.47 2.00
C ALA A 13 -13.28 -9.31 0.82
N ALA A 14 -13.38 -8.73 -0.37
CA ALA A 14 -13.84 -9.44 -1.56
C ALA A 14 -12.90 -10.60 -1.93
N VAL A 15 -11.59 -10.34 -1.95
CA VAL A 15 -10.60 -11.38 -2.28
C VAL A 15 -10.56 -12.47 -1.20
N ALA A 16 -10.68 -12.11 0.09
CA ALA A 16 -10.77 -13.07 1.19
C ALA A 16 -12.03 -13.95 1.11
N ALA A 17 -13.13 -13.42 0.57
CA ALA A 17 -14.36 -14.17 0.30
C ALA A 17 -14.29 -15.03 -0.99
N GLY A 18 -13.15 -15.07 -1.67
CA GLY A 18 -12.98 -15.81 -2.94
C GLY A 18 -13.59 -15.11 -4.15
N VAL A 19 -13.88 -13.81 -4.06
CA VAL A 19 -14.48 -13.04 -5.16
C VAL A 19 -13.40 -12.30 -5.93
N GLY A 20 -13.12 -12.79 -7.15
CA GLY A 20 -12.23 -12.14 -8.11
C GLY A 20 -10.76 -12.16 -7.69
N CYS A 21 -9.97 -11.25 -8.28
CA CYS A 21 -8.56 -11.05 -7.96
C CYS A 21 -8.23 -9.55 -8.02
N SER A 22 -7.19 -9.13 -7.30
CA SER A 22 -6.75 -7.74 -7.28
C SER A 22 -5.27 -7.62 -6.91
N ILE A 23 -4.69 -6.45 -7.16
CA ILE A 23 -3.34 -6.10 -6.73
C ILE A 23 -3.44 -5.36 -5.40
N VAL A 24 -2.87 -5.94 -4.34
CA VAL A 24 -2.83 -5.35 -3.00
C VAL A 24 -1.39 -5.23 -2.50
N SER A 25 -1.16 -4.35 -1.53
CA SER A 25 0.13 -4.32 -0.83
C SER A 25 0.30 -5.60 -0.01
N ARG A 26 1.51 -6.16 0.04
CA ARG A 26 1.80 -7.43 0.74
C ARG A 26 1.30 -7.43 2.18
N ALA A 27 1.54 -6.34 2.92
CA ALA A 27 1.08 -6.18 4.30
C ALA A 27 -0.46 -6.18 4.47
N ALA A 28 -1.22 -5.99 3.40
CA ALA A 28 -2.68 -6.00 3.40
C ALA A 28 -3.26 -7.30 2.80
N CYS A 29 -2.41 -8.26 2.43
CA CYS A 29 -2.87 -9.53 1.88
C CYS A 29 -3.52 -10.39 2.98
N PRO A 30 -4.78 -10.83 2.81
CA PRO A 30 -5.44 -11.68 3.78
C PRO A 30 -4.78 -13.07 3.83
N SER A 31 -4.70 -13.64 5.04
CA SER A 31 -4.11 -14.96 5.23
C SER A 31 -4.89 -16.05 4.49
N GLY A 32 -4.18 -17.05 3.96
CA GLY A 32 -4.79 -18.18 3.26
C GLY A 32 -5.26 -17.88 1.83
N VAL A 33 -5.14 -16.64 1.36
CA VAL A 33 -5.43 -16.30 -0.04
C VAL A 33 -4.20 -16.56 -0.92
N PRO A 34 -4.36 -17.24 -2.08
CA PRO A 34 -3.25 -17.43 -3.03
C PRO A 34 -2.67 -16.11 -3.51
N VAL A 35 -1.33 -16.01 -3.53
CA VAL A 35 -0.60 -14.82 -3.96
C VAL A 35 0.26 -15.15 -5.18
N HIS A 36 0.34 -14.20 -6.11
CA HIS A 36 1.25 -14.26 -7.25
C HIS A 36 2.14 -13.02 -7.29
N ASP A 37 3.44 -13.21 -7.47
CA ASP A 37 4.39 -12.10 -7.62
C ASP A 37 4.22 -11.44 -9.00
N LEU A 38 4.15 -10.10 -9.01
CA LEU A 38 3.94 -9.33 -10.25
C LEU A 38 5.21 -9.18 -11.11
N GLY A 39 6.34 -9.69 -10.62
CA GLY A 39 7.63 -9.57 -11.30
C GLY A 39 8.28 -8.19 -11.20
N PRO A 40 9.50 -8.04 -11.73
CA PRO A 40 10.31 -6.82 -11.60
C PRO A 40 9.77 -5.62 -12.40
N GLU A 41 8.95 -5.87 -13.42
CA GLU A 41 8.36 -4.81 -14.26
C GLU A 41 7.29 -3.99 -13.54
N PHE A 42 6.65 -4.56 -12.51
CA PHE A 42 5.66 -3.84 -11.74
C PHE A 42 6.32 -2.88 -10.75
N VAL A 43 6.30 -1.59 -11.06
CA VAL A 43 6.85 -0.54 -10.21
C VAL A 43 5.74 0.31 -9.59
N ARG A 44 5.65 0.29 -8.26
CA ARG A 44 4.84 1.24 -7.49
C ARG A 44 5.72 2.25 -6.74
N ARG A 45 5.53 3.53 -7.04
CA ARG A 45 6.20 4.65 -6.37
C ARG A 45 5.22 5.31 -5.40
N PHE A 46 5.66 5.48 -4.16
CA PHE A 46 4.95 6.27 -3.15
C PHE A 46 5.65 7.61 -3.00
N TYR A 47 4.87 8.67 -2.88
CA TYR A 47 5.37 10.04 -2.81
C TYR A 47 4.89 10.70 -1.53
N ALA A 48 5.80 11.41 -0.87
CA ALA A 48 5.42 12.35 0.17
C ALA A 48 4.99 13.66 -0.50
N LEU A 49 3.79 14.14 -0.20
CA LEU A 49 3.32 15.45 -0.62
C LEU A 49 3.60 16.45 0.49
N ILE A 50 4.44 17.44 0.19
CA ILE A 50 4.87 18.46 1.14
C ILE A 50 4.31 19.82 0.70
N PRO A 51 3.74 20.62 1.61
CA PRO A 51 3.31 21.98 1.29
C PRO A 51 4.44 22.81 0.68
N ARG A 52 4.12 23.69 -0.28
CA ARG A 52 5.12 24.57 -0.90
C ARG A 52 5.82 25.50 0.10
N SER A 53 5.14 25.82 1.20
CA SER A 53 5.70 26.57 2.34
C SER A 53 6.80 25.81 3.10
N GLY A 54 7.01 24.53 2.79
CA GLY A 54 7.89 23.64 3.53
C GLY A 54 7.23 23.04 4.77
N LEU A 55 8.05 22.28 5.52
CA LEU A 55 7.70 21.70 6.80
C LEU A 55 8.45 22.43 7.91
N THR A 56 7.83 22.59 9.07
CA THR A 56 8.55 22.94 10.29
C THR A 56 9.55 21.83 10.66
N ARG A 57 10.45 22.11 11.61
CA ARG A 57 11.43 21.12 12.09
C ARG A 57 10.75 19.84 12.58
N ASP A 58 9.70 19.98 13.40
CA ASP A 58 9.02 18.84 14.01
C ASP A 58 8.20 18.05 12.99
N GLN A 59 7.55 18.75 12.06
CA GLN A 59 6.82 18.11 10.94
C GLN A 59 7.78 17.32 10.05
N ARG A 60 8.98 17.85 9.79
CA ARG A 60 10.01 17.14 9.03
C ARG A 60 10.49 15.91 9.77
N ALA A 61 10.80 16.02 11.06
CA ALA A 61 11.23 14.89 11.87
C ALA A 61 10.16 13.78 11.89
N LEU A 62 8.88 14.14 12.02
CA LEU A 62 7.77 13.19 11.94
C LEU A 62 7.66 12.56 10.55
N ALA A 63 7.74 13.34 9.48
CA ALA A 63 7.67 12.83 8.12
C ALA A 63 8.80 11.83 7.83
N ASP A 64 10.02 12.14 8.27
CA ASP A 64 11.19 11.27 8.13
C ASP A 64 11.00 9.95 8.89
N ALA A 65 10.44 10.00 10.12
CA ALA A 65 10.10 8.80 10.90
C ALA A 65 9.04 7.93 10.21
N VAL A 66 7.99 8.54 9.64
CA VAL A 66 6.96 7.82 8.89
C VAL A 66 7.55 7.19 7.63
N ILE A 67 8.41 7.91 6.89
CA ILE A 67 9.08 7.40 5.70
C ILE A 67 9.98 6.20 6.05
N ALA A 68 10.73 6.29 7.16
CA ALA A 68 11.56 5.19 7.63
C ALA A 68 10.70 3.96 7.95
N ALA A 69 9.63 4.11 8.73
CA ALA A 69 8.72 3.01 9.05
C ALA A 69 8.10 2.37 7.79
N LEU A 70 7.69 3.17 6.80
CA LEU A 70 7.12 2.67 5.55
C LEU A 70 8.15 1.96 4.65
N ARG A 71 9.43 2.32 4.73
CA ARG A 71 10.50 1.59 4.04
C ARG A 71 10.75 0.22 4.66
N ASP A 72 10.71 0.13 5.99
CA ASP A 72 10.87 -1.15 6.70
C ASP A 72 9.70 -2.11 6.43
N VAL A 73 8.48 -1.58 6.30
CA VAL A 73 7.31 -2.37 5.89
C VAL A 73 7.45 -2.94 4.47
N ARG A 74 8.25 -2.33 3.58
CA ARG A 74 8.53 -2.89 2.23
C ARG A 74 9.55 -4.03 2.24
N LEU A 75 10.27 -4.25 3.35
CA LEU A 75 11.30 -5.28 3.49
C LEU A 75 10.81 -6.54 4.23
N ARG A 76 9.53 -6.59 4.61
CA ARG A 76 8.86 -7.75 5.20
C ARG A 76 7.71 -8.20 4.30
#